data_AF-A0A6N7V517-F1
#
_entry.id   AF-A0A6N7V517-F1
#
_cell.length_a   1.000
_cell.length_b   1.000
_cell.length_c   1.000
_cell.angle_alpha   90.00
_cell.angle_beta   90.00
_cell.angle_gamma   90.00
#
_symmetry.space_group_name_H-M   'P 1'
#
loop_
_entity.id
_entity.type
_entity.pdbx_description
1 polymer ?
#
loop_
_entity_poly.entity_id
_entity_poly.type
_entity_poly.pdbx_seq_one_letter_code
_entity_poly.pdbx_strand_id
1 'polypeptide(L)'
;MKRYVTYPDWVEKFRSPGHTIKKTKQGYGLYSCTSKYVPGGKPKSIQTYLGKITPDGFIPKSVVSKHPVYVEFGLSHFIISSFKRDLIRSSFRATDDTVYLGVVQYIFGSCQDIFLSSCFLTYKNKESLCKYRDSISATRIKTISNKIARLMESYFDAQEIAVLSQILKLAVVDVTSDHIYYPTIPEEVVDIIERNGLHYE
;
A
#
# COMPACT_ATOMS: atom_id res chain seq x y z
N MET A 1 35.61 -30.18 18.40
CA MET A 1 35.68 -28.70 18.45
C MET A 1 34.36 -28.15 17.88
N LYS A 2 33.48 -27.54 18.71
CA LYS A 2 32.25 -26.90 18.20
C LYS A 2 32.68 -25.68 17.39
N ARG A 3 32.38 -25.64 16.08
CA ARG A 3 32.56 -24.45 15.26
C ARG A 3 31.61 -23.37 15.78
N TYR A 4 32.10 -22.44 16.57
CA TYR A 4 31.36 -21.22 16.87
C TYR A 4 31.28 -20.44 15.57
N VAL A 5 30.08 -20.34 15.01
CA VAL A 5 29.84 -19.46 13.88
C VAL A 5 29.82 -18.05 14.47
N THR A 6 30.91 -17.31 14.29
CA THR A 6 30.98 -15.90 14.67
C THR A 6 30.17 -15.11 13.65
N TYR A 7 29.07 -14.51 14.10
CA TYR A 7 28.30 -13.57 13.32
C TYR A 7 28.82 -12.15 13.57
N PRO A 8 28.64 -11.21 12.62
CA PRO A 8 28.88 -9.80 12.89
C PRO A 8 28.04 -9.31 14.08
N ASP A 9 28.52 -8.33 14.83
CA ASP A 9 27.84 -7.82 16.04
C ASP A 9 26.41 -7.34 15.74
N TRP A 10 26.22 -6.68 14.60
CA TRP A 10 24.90 -6.21 14.15
C TRP A 10 23.92 -7.34 13.84
N VAL A 11 24.41 -8.56 13.60
CA VAL A 11 23.60 -9.78 13.45
C VAL A 11 23.38 -10.45 14.81
N GLU A 12 24.46 -10.59 15.58
CA GLU A 12 24.47 -11.35 16.83
C GLU A 12 23.56 -10.72 17.90
N LYS A 13 23.34 -9.39 17.86
CA LYS A 13 22.38 -8.69 18.74
C LYS A 13 20.95 -9.23 18.67
N PHE A 14 20.57 -9.92 17.59
CA PHE A 14 19.25 -10.52 17.43
C PHE A 14 19.17 -11.97 17.96
N ARG A 15 20.27 -12.55 18.44
CA ARG A 15 20.24 -13.86 19.08
C ARG A 15 19.70 -13.72 20.50
N SER A 16 18.61 -14.43 20.78
CA SER A 16 18.00 -14.49 22.11
C SER A 16 17.46 -15.90 22.39
N PRO A 17 17.11 -16.23 23.65
CA PRO A 17 16.45 -17.49 23.96
C PRO A 17 15.22 -17.73 23.07
N GLY A 18 15.09 -18.94 22.52
CA GLY A 18 14.02 -19.26 21.58
C GLY A 18 14.24 -18.76 20.14
N HIS A 19 15.37 -18.11 19.84
CA HIS A 19 15.71 -17.65 18.49
C HIS A 19 17.03 -18.26 17.99
N THR A 20 17.10 -18.51 16.69
CA THR A 20 18.33 -18.92 16.02
C THR A 20 18.57 -18.09 14.77
N ILE A 21 19.85 -17.86 14.47
CA ILE A 21 20.30 -17.13 13.30
C ILE A 21 20.85 -18.14 12.31
N LYS A 22 20.46 -18.02 11.04
CA LYS A 22 21.02 -18.79 9.94
C LYS A 22 21.60 -17.87 8.88
N LYS A 23 22.85 -18.12 8.50
CA LYS A 23 23.43 -17.54 7.28
C LYS A 23 22.83 -18.26 6.07
N THR A 24 22.25 -17.51 5.14
CA THR A 24 21.72 -17.98 3.86
C THR A 24 22.54 -17.35 2.72
N LYS A 25 22.25 -17.73 1.47
CA LYS A 25 22.84 -17.05 0.30
C LYS A 25 22.51 -15.55 0.23
N GLN A 26 21.39 -15.15 0.84
CA GLN A 26 20.84 -13.78 0.77
C GLN A 26 21.14 -12.92 2.01
N GLY A 27 21.95 -13.42 2.94
CA GLY A 27 22.30 -12.72 4.18
C GLY A 27 22.01 -13.54 5.43
N TYR A 28 21.45 -12.92 6.46
CA TYR A 28 21.18 -13.55 7.75
C TYR A 28 19.66 -13.57 8.01
N GLY A 29 19.14 -14.74 8.35
CA GLY A 29 17.73 -14.92 8.71
C GLY A 29 17.56 -15.20 10.19
N LEU A 30 16.56 -14.58 10.81
CA LEU A 30 16.14 -14.88 12.18
C LEU A 30 15.01 -15.91 12.16
N TYR A 31 15.07 -16.88 13.05
CA TYR A 31 14.08 -17.95 13.18
C TYR A 31 13.68 -18.12 14.64
N SER A 32 12.39 -18.28 14.93
CA SER A 32 11.94 -18.79 16.22
C SER A 32 12.11 -20.31 16.26
N CYS A 33 12.56 -20.83 17.41
CA CYS A 33 12.78 -22.24 17.66
C CYS A 33 11.79 -22.71 18.71
N THR A 34 10.85 -23.56 18.30
CA THR A 34 9.94 -24.27 19.19
C THR A 34 10.16 -25.77 19.02
N SER A 35 9.51 -26.59 19.85
CA SER A 35 9.52 -28.04 19.72
C SER A 35 8.11 -28.58 19.74
N LYS A 36 7.79 -29.49 18.84
CA LYS A 36 6.54 -30.25 18.88
C LYS A 36 6.81 -31.65 19.40
N TYR A 37 6.03 -32.05 20.41
CA TYR A 37 6.06 -33.42 20.92
C TYR A 37 5.61 -34.41 19.83
N VAL A 38 6.29 -35.55 19.74
CA VAL A 38 5.96 -36.65 18.84
C VAL A 38 5.76 -37.90 19.70
N PRO A 39 4.56 -38.50 19.72
CA PRO A 39 4.30 -39.70 20.51
C PRO A 39 5.31 -40.82 20.18
N GLY A 40 5.94 -41.38 21.21
CA GLY A 40 6.92 -42.45 21.07
C GLY A 40 8.29 -42.01 20.53
N GLY A 41 8.56 -40.71 20.40
CA GLY A 41 9.83 -40.20 19.86
C GLY A 41 10.38 -38.98 20.59
N LYS A 42 11.58 -38.55 20.17
CA LYS A 42 12.18 -37.29 20.65
C LYS A 42 11.40 -36.10 20.07
N PRO A 43 11.20 -35.00 20.84
CA PRO A 43 10.59 -33.78 20.33
C PRO A 43 11.31 -33.28 19.07
N LYS A 44 10.54 -32.92 18.05
CA LYS A 44 11.09 -32.35 16.81
C LYS A 44 11.18 -30.84 16.94
N SER A 45 12.35 -30.28 16.70
CA SER A 45 12.54 -28.82 16.63
C SER A 45 11.82 -28.27 15.40
N ILE A 46 10.94 -27.30 15.61
CA ILE A 46 10.29 -26.50 14.57
C ILE A 46 10.99 -25.16 14.55
N GLN A 47 11.48 -24.77 13.38
CA GLN A 47 12.12 -23.48 13.18
C GLN A 47 11.31 -22.66 12.21
N THR A 48 10.74 -21.55 12.68
CA THR A 48 9.90 -20.67 11.87
C THR A 48 10.66 -19.42 11.51
N TYR A 49 10.83 -19.16 10.21
CA TYR A 49 11.44 -17.91 9.75
C TYR A 49 10.64 -16.72 10.28
N LEU A 50 11.34 -15.71 10.79
CA LEU A 50 10.75 -14.48 11.31
C LEU A 50 11.06 -13.28 10.43
N GLY A 51 12.16 -13.29 9.67
CA GLY A 51 12.58 -12.14 8.88
C GLY A 51 14.08 -12.13 8.59
N LYS A 52 14.51 -11.15 7.81
CA LYS A 52 15.90 -10.94 7.39
C LYS A 52 16.55 -9.91 8.30
N ILE A 53 17.79 -10.15 8.69
CA ILE A 53 18.63 -9.19 9.39
C ILE A 53 19.53 -8.51 8.35
N THR A 54 19.49 -7.18 8.31
CA THR A 54 20.35 -6.31 7.49
C THR A 54 21.21 -5.43 8.40
N PRO A 55 22.27 -4.78 7.87
CA PRO A 55 23.02 -3.78 8.64
C PRO A 55 22.13 -2.67 9.22
N ASP A 56 21.09 -2.29 8.49
CA ASP A 56 20.14 -1.23 8.89
C ASP A 56 19.10 -1.68 9.93
N GLY A 57 18.92 -2.99 10.13
CA GLY A 57 17.98 -3.51 11.13
C GLY A 57 17.37 -4.87 10.80
N PHE A 58 16.26 -5.17 11.45
CA PHE A 58 15.50 -6.39 11.21
C PHE A 58 14.29 -6.10 10.32
N ILE A 59 14.20 -6.80 9.20
CA ILE A 59 13.08 -6.76 8.27
C ILE A 59 12.21 -8.01 8.55
N PRO A 60 11.03 -7.86 9.18
CA PRO A 60 10.16 -9.00 9.45
C PRO A 60 9.74 -9.69 8.15
N LYS A 61 9.44 -10.98 8.23
CA LYS A 61 8.84 -11.71 7.10
C LYS A 61 7.51 -11.04 6.79
N SER A 62 7.26 -10.78 5.51
CA SER A 62 5.92 -10.42 5.06
C SER A 62 5.00 -11.63 5.28
N VAL A 63 4.00 -11.50 6.14
CA VAL A 63 2.87 -12.43 6.15
C VAL A 63 2.02 -12.05 4.96
N VAL A 64 2.30 -12.66 3.82
CA VAL A 64 1.42 -12.55 2.66
C VAL A 64 0.13 -13.28 3.04
N SER A 65 -0.99 -12.57 2.98
CA SER A 65 -2.31 -13.19 3.20
C SER A 65 -2.47 -14.39 2.28
N LYS A 66 -3.09 -15.48 2.77
CA LYS A 66 -3.37 -16.64 1.91
C LYS A 66 -4.32 -16.29 0.76
N HIS A 67 -5.14 -15.26 0.96
CA HIS A 67 -6.12 -14.75 0.01
C HIS A 67 -6.04 -13.22 0.02
N PRO A 68 -5.01 -12.62 -0.61
CA PRO A 68 -4.84 -11.19 -0.59
C PRO A 68 -5.99 -10.51 -1.33
N VAL A 69 -6.44 -9.37 -0.80
CA VAL A 69 -7.39 -8.50 -1.50
C VAL A 69 -6.68 -7.20 -1.78
N TYR A 70 -6.34 -7.01 -3.05
CA TYR A 70 -5.68 -5.81 -3.52
C TYR A 70 -6.69 -4.73 -3.87
N VAL A 71 -6.45 -3.52 -3.37
CA VAL A 71 -7.20 -2.32 -3.74
C VAL A 71 -6.24 -1.29 -4.33
N GLU A 72 -6.72 -0.50 -5.28
CA GLU A 72 -6.01 0.64 -5.85
C GLU A 72 -5.69 1.65 -4.74
N PHE A 73 -4.43 2.10 -4.70
CA PHE A 73 -3.93 3.05 -3.72
C PHE A 73 -3.24 4.25 -4.37
N GLY A 74 -2.35 4.03 -5.34
CA GLY A 74 -1.39 5.06 -5.72
C GLY A 74 -2.01 6.31 -6.34
N LEU A 75 -2.96 6.16 -7.28
CA LEU A 75 -3.53 7.29 -8.00
C LEU A 75 -4.56 8.01 -7.13
N SER A 76 -5.37 7.28 -6.37
CA SER A 76 -6.31 7.87 -5.42
C SER A 76 -5.61 8.62 -4.30
N HIS A 77 -4.53 8.07 -3.75
CA HIS A 77 -3.68 8.73 -2.78
C HIS A 77 -3.03 9.99 -3.33
N PHE A 78 -2.46 9.92 -4.55
CA PHE A 78 -1.88 11.08 -5.23
C PHE A 78 -2.88 12.24 -5.39
N ILE A 79 -4.07 11.94 -5.92
CA ILE A 79 -5.09 12.97 -6.17
C ILE A 79 -5.54 13.61 -4.85
N ILE A 80 -5.70 12.84 -3.78
CA ILE A 80 -6.14 13.37 -2.49
C ILE A 80 -5.04 14.18 -1.80
N SER A 81 -3.81 13.68 -1.78
CA SER A 81 -2.67 14.40 -1.19
C SER A 81 -2.42 15.72 -1.93
N SER A 82 -2.50 15.72 -3.25
CA SER A 82 -2.19 16.90 -4.07
C SER A 82 -3.36 17.88 -4.20
N PHE A 83 -4.60 17.39 -4.37
CA PHE A 83 -5.69 18.21 -4.90
C PHE A 83 -6.95 18.29 -4.01
N LYS A 84 -7.02 17.58 -2.87
CA LYS A 84 -8.25 17.55 -2.04
C LYS A 84 -8.77 18.94 -1.70
N ARG A 85 -7.87 19.85 -1.33
CA ARG A 85 -8.24 21.23 -0.93
C ARG A 85 -8.90 21.99 -2.08
N ASP A 86 -8.34 21.92 -3.28
CA ASP A 86 -8.87 22.62 -4.46
C ASP A 86 -10.18 22.00 -4.93
N LEU A 87 -10.31 20.67 -4.85
CA LEU A 87 -11.55 19.97 -5.20
C LEU A 87 -12.71 20.37 -4.29
N ILE A 88 -12.47 20.48 -2.97
CA ILE A 88 -13.48 20.91 -2.00
C ILE A 88 -13.84 22.39 -2.21
N ARG A 89 -12.85 23.27 -2.30
CA ARG A 89 -13.08 24.73 -2.37
C ARG A 89 -13.74 25.18 -3.66
N SER A 90 -13.37 24.56 -4.78
CA SER A 90 -13.90 24.95 -6.08
C SER A 90 -15.32 24.43 -6.34
N SER A 91 -15.85 23.56 -5.48
CA SER A 91 -17.08 22.80 -5.74
C SER A 91 -18.16 23.09 -4.71
N PHE A 92 -19.32 23.55 -5.18
CA PHE A 92 -20.41 23.99 -4.31
C PHE A 92 -20.87 22.87 -3.35
N ARG A 93 -20.69 23.11 -2.04
CA ARG A 93 -21.02 22.17 -0.95
C ARG A 93 -20.34 20.79 -1.08
N ALA A 94 -19.17 20.71 -1.72
CA ALA A 94 -18.45 19.44 -1.81
C ALA A 94 -18.01 18.98 -0.42
N THR A 95 -18.27 17.71 -0.14
CA THR A 95 -17.81 16.99 1.06
C THR A 95 -16.68 16.05 0.66
N ASP A 96 -15.98 15.51 1.66
CA ASP A 96 -15.00 14.43 1.45
C ASP A 96 -15.62 13.27 0.66
N ASP A 97 -16.82 12.83 1.01
CA ASP A 97 -17.52 11.77 0.28
C ASP A 97 -17.80 12.12 -1.18
N THR A 98 -18.18 13.38 -1.47
CA THR A 98 -18.35 13.84 -2.86
C THR A 98 -17.02 13.77 -3.62
N VAL A 99 -15.92 14.15 -2.96
CA VAL A 99 -14.58 14.10 -3.55
C VAL A 99 -14.15 12.67 -3.79
N TYR A 100 -14.29 11.76 -2.82
CA TYR A 100 -13.91 10.35 -2.95
C TYR A 100 -14.69 9.66 -4.06
N LEU A 101 -16.00 9.92 -4.19
CA LEU A 101 -16.77 9.45 -5.34
C LEU A 101 -16.24 10.01 -6.66
N GLY A 102 -15.86 11.28 -6.71
CA GLY A 102 -15.25 11.89 -7.88
C GLY A 102 -13.90 11.26 -8.26
N VAL A 103 -13.08 10.90 -7.28
CA VAL A 103 -11.81 10.18 -7.47
C VAL A 103 -12.07 8.79 -8.03
N VAL A 104 -12.99 8.02 -7.44
CA VAL A 104 -13.37 6.69 -7.95
C VAL A 104 -13.90 6.79 -9.38
N GLN A 105 -14.76 7.77 -9.66
CA GLN A 105 -15.26 8.05 -11.01
C GLN A 105 -14.14 8.38 -12.00
N TYR A 106 -13.12 9.14 -11.58
CA TYR A 106 -11.97 9.49 -12.42
C TYR A 106 -11.09 8.27 -12.72
N ILE A 107 -10.79 7.45 -11.72
CA ILE A 107 -9.88 6.30 -11.86
C ILE A 107 -10.50 5.16 -12.66
N PHE A 108 -11.77 4.84 -12.37
CA PHE A 108 -12.46 3.65 -12.90
C PHE A 108 -13.53 3.97 -13.95
N GLY A 109 -13.85 5.24 -14.17
CA GLY A 109 -14.92 5.65 -15.10
C GLY A 109 -16.34 5.40 -14.58
N SER A 110 -16.52 4.84 -13.38
CA SER A 110 -17.83 4.68 -12.74
C SER A 110 -17.72 4.50 -11.21
N CYS A 111 -18.81 4.73 -10.49
CA CYS A 111 -18.92 4.52 -9.04
C CYS A 111 -19.76 3.29 -8.67
N GLN A 112 -19.65 2.19 -9.43
CA GLN A 112 -20.28 0.93 -9.04
C GLN A 112 -19.70 0.39 -7.73
N ASP A 113 -20.48 -0.41 -7.01
CA ASP A 113 -20.13 -0.97 -5.71
C ASP A 113 -18.77 -1.68 -5.68
N ILE A 114 -18.41 -2.36 -6.78
CA ILE A 114 -17.13 -3.06 -6.92
C ILE A 114 -15.95 -2.09 -6.94
N PHE A 115 -16.09 -0.92 -7.57
CA PHE A 115 -15.04 0.10 -7.63
C PHE A 115 -14.89 0.81 -6.29
N LEU A 116 -15.98 0.99 -5.54
CA LEU A 116 -15.92 1.49 -4.17
C LEU A 116 -15.19 0.51 -3.22
N SER A 117 -15.30 -0.80 -3.43
CA SER A 117 -14.47 -1.79 -2.73
C SER A 117 -13.04 -1.90 -3.26
N SER A 118 -12.78 -1.46 -4.49
CA SER A 118 -11.48 -1.59 -5.15
C SER A 118 -10.59 -0.35 -4.99
N CYS A 119 -11.01 0.67 -4.25
CA CYS A 119 -10.23 1.88 -4.00
C CYS A 119 -9.92 2.04 -2.50
N PHE A 120 -8.68 2.35 -2.18
CA PHE A 120 -8.19 2.48 -0.81
C PHE A 120 -8.90 3.58 -0.01
N LEU A 121 -9.34 4.65 -0.68
CA LEU A 121 -10.07 5.74 -0.01
C LEU A 121 -11.46 5.30 0.47
N THR A 122 -12.07 4.33 -0.19
CA THR A 122 -13.49 4.03 -0.02
C THR A 122 -13.77 2.64 0.54
N TYR A 123 -12.82 1.70 0.48
CA TYR A 123 -13.09 0.29 0.82
C TYR A 123 -13.64 0.09 2.23
N LYS A 124 -13.16 0.86 3.24
CA LYS A 124 -13.64 0.77 4.63
C LYS A 124 -15.06 1.30 4.82
N ASN A 125 -15.44 2.32 4.07
CA ASN A 125 -16.69 3.06 4.24
C ASN A 125 -17.68 2.81 3.10
N LYS A 126 -17.50 1.72 2.34
CA LYS A 126 -18.27 1.40 1.14
C LYS A 126 -19.77 1.55 1.34
N GLU A 127 -20.33 0.96 2.40
CA GLU A 127 -21.80 0.95 2.60
C GLU A 127 -22.38 2.36 2.78
N SER A 128 -21.69 3.21 3.55
CA SER A 128 -22.09 4.61 3.73
C SER A 128 -21.98 5.37 2.41
N LEU A 129 -20.88 5.17 1.66
CA LEU A 129 -20.66 5.81 0.38
C LEU A 129 -21.62 5.36 -0.71
N CYS A 130 -22.07 4.09 -0.74
CA CYS A 130 -23.12 3.63 -1.64
C CYS A 130 -24.42 4.40 -1.37
N LYS A 131 -24.84 4.49 -0.10
CA LYS A 131 -26.05 5.25 0.28
C LYS A 131 -25.92 6.72 -0.11
N TYR A 132 -24.76 7.32 0.15
CA TYR A 132 -24.50 8.71 -0.21
C TYR A 132 -24.52 8.93 -1.73
N ARG A 133 -23.83 8.08 -2.50
CA ARG A 133 -23.83 8.08 -3.98
C ARG A 133 -25.25 8.06 -4.52
N ASP A 134 -26.09 7.17 -3.98
CA ASP A 134 -27.48 7.00 -4.45
C ASP A 134 -28.37 8.19 -4.06
N SER A 135 -27.97 8.97 -3.06
CA SER A 135 -28.67 10.19 -2.61
C SER A 135 -28.29 11.46 -3.40
N ILE A 136 -27.26 11.41 -4.24
CA ILE A 136 -26.78 12.58 -5.00
C ILE A 136 -26.84 12.34 -6.52
N SER A 137 -26.87 13.44 -7.28
CA SER A 137 -26.83 13.36 -8.75
C SER A 137 -25.50 12.83 -9.26
N ALA A 138 -25.53 11.88 -10.20
CA ALA A 138 -24.35 11.40 -10.93
C ALA A 138 -23.56 12.54 -11.60
N THR A 139 -24.24 13.61 -12.04
CA THR A 139 -23.60 14.80 -12.62
C THR A 139 -22.68 15.50 -11.62
N ARG A 140 -23.03 15.48 -10.32
CA ARG A 140 -22.21 16.07 -9.25
C ARG A 140 -20.88 15.32 -9.12
N ILE A 141 -20.93 13.99 -9.17
CA ILE A 141 -19.75 13.11 -9.14
C ILE A 141 -18.89 13.35 -10.38
N LYS A 142 -19.51 13.35 -11.57
CA LYS A 142 -18.81 13.61 -12.84
C LYS A 142 -18.17 15.00 -12.89
N THR A 143 -18.77 16.00 -12.24
CA THR A 143 -18.20 17.34 -12.13
C THR A 143 -16.88 17.33 -11.36
N ILE A 144 -16.79 16.59 -10.24
CA ILE A 144 -15.53 16.43 -9.51
C ILE A 144 -14.51 15.66 -10.37
N SER A 145 -14.92 14.55 -11.00
CA SER A 145 -14.05 13.78 -11.89
C SER A 145 -13.44 14.63 -13.01
N ASN A 146 -14.23 15.50 -13.65
CA ASN A 146 -13.74 16.40 -14.70
C ASN A 146 -12.81 17.48 -14.15
N LYS A 147 -13.01 17.92 -12.89
CA LYS A 147 -12.10 18.86 -12.24
C LYS A 147 -10.76 18.22 -11.92
N ILE A 148 -10.75 16.95 -11.50
CA ILE A 148 -9.49 16.20 -11.35
C ILE A 148 -8.75 16.17 -12.67
N ALA A 149 -9.42 15.85 -13.79
CA ALA A 149 -8.80 15.86 -15.11
C ALA A 149 -8.17 17.24 -15.45
N ARG A 150 -8.89 18.34 -15.21
CA ARG A 150 -8.38 19.70 -15.45
C ARG A 150 -7.21 20.07 -14.53
N LEU A 151 -7.22 19.59 -13.28
CA LEU A 151 -6.09 19.81 -12.37
C LEU A 151 -4.87 19.05 -12.88
N MET A 152 -5.02 17.79 -13.26
CA MET A 152 -3.94 17.02 -13.89
C MET A 152 -3.37 17.76 -15.11
N GLU A 153 -4.23 18.24 -16.02
CA GLU A 153 -3.83 19.03 -17.20
C GLU A 153 -3.18 20.38 -16.87
N SER A 154 -3.41 20.94 -15.68
CA SER A 154 -2.79 22.20 -15.26
C SER A 154 -1.37 22.04 -14.74
N TYR A 155 -1.00 20.83 -14.28
CA TYR A 155 0.32 20.53 -13.74
C TYR A 155 1.17 19.67 -14.68
N PHE A 156 0.55 18.90 -15.58
CA PHE A 156 1.24 17.87 -16.34
C PHE A 156 0.86 17.93 -17.81
N ASP A 157 1.81 17.60 -18.68
CA ASP A 157 1.53 17.38 -20.10
C ASP A 157 0.79 16.04 -20.35
N ALA A 158 0.30 15.83 -21.56
CA ALA A 158 -0.47 14.65 -21.90
C ALA A 158 0.32 13.32 -21.76
N GLN A 159 1.63 13.36 -21.99
CA GLN A 159 2.50 12.18 -21.86
C GLN A 159 2.74 11.87 -20.38
N GLU A 160 3.03 12.88 -19.56
CA GLU A 160 3.17 12.77 -18.11
C GLU A 160 1.89 12.24 -17.47
N ILE A 161 0.72 12.79 -17.82
CA ILE A 161 -0.58 12.31 -17.32
C ILE A 161 -0.77 10.83 -17.66
N ALA A 162 -0.43 10.41 -18.88
CA ALA A 162 -0.55 9.02 -19.29
C ALA A 162 0.36 8.11 -18.47
N VAL A 163 1.63 8.49 -18.29
CA VAL A 163 2.60 7.73 -17.48
C VAL A 163 2.15 7.65 -16.02
N LEU A 164 1.87 8.81 -15.39
CA LEU A 164 1.44 8.92 -13.99
C LEU A 164 0.20 8.08 -13.74
N SER A 165 -0.84 8.26 -14.55
CA SER A 165 -2.12 7.58 -14.36
C SER A 165 -1.96 6.07 -14.45
N GLN A 166 -1.14 5.57 -15.38
CA GLN A 166 -0.97 4.12 -15.55
C GLN A 166 -0.11 3.52 -14.44
N ILE A 167 1.02 4.13 -14.10
CA ILE A 167 1.91 3.59 -13.07
C ILE A 167 1.28 3.67 -11.68
N LEU A 168 0.67 4.81 -11.33
CA LEU A 168 0.02 4.96 -10.02
C LEU A 168 -1.21 4.06 -9.86
N LYS A 169 -1.90 3.68 -10.96
CA LYS A 169 -2.99 2.68 -10.91
C LYS A 169 -2.51 1.27 -10.63
N LEU A 170 -1.24 0.95 -10.94
CA LEU A 170 -0.64 -0.35 -10.62
C LEU A 170 -0.19 -0.43 -9.17
N ALA A 171 -0.10 0.70 -8.47
CA ALA A 171 0.23 0.76 -7.06
C ALA A 171 -1.00 0.37 -6.21
N VAL A 172 -1.02 -0.89 -5.78
CA VAL A 172 -2.09 -1.50 -5.00
C VAL A 172 -1.59 -1.94 -3.62
N VAL A 173 -2.51 -2.07 -2.66
CA VAL A 173 -2.23 -2.54 -1.30
C VAL A 173 -3.09 -3.74 -0.93
N ASP A 174 -2.52 -4.72 -0.23
CA ASP A 174 -3.27 -5.84 0.35
C ASP A 174 -3.94 -5.40 1.64
N VAL A 175 -5.26 -5.24 1.62
CA VAL A 175 -6.04 -4.80 2.79
C VAL A 175 -6.39 -5.93 3.76
N THR A 176 -5.99 -7.16 3.44
CA THR A 176 -6.18 -8.33 4.33
C THR A 176 -4.95 -8.68 5.15
N SER A 177 -3.82 -8.03 4.89
CA SER A 177 -2.60 -8.22 5.68
C SER A 177 -2.76 -7.56 7.06
N ASP A 178 -2.15 -8.17 8.08
CA ASP A 178 -2.09 -7.60 9.45
C ASP A 178 -1.43 -6.21 9.46
N HIS A 179 -0.57 -5.95 8.48
CA HIS A 179 0.07 -4.66 8.26
C HIS A 179 -0.06 -4.25 6.80
N ILE A 180 -0.51 -3.01 6.55
CA ILE A 180 -0.62 -2.48 5.19
C ILE A 180 0.78 -2.02 4.74
N TYR A 181 1.33 -2.71 3.75
CA TYR A 181 2.56 -2.32 3.10
C TYR A 181 2.24 -1.43 1.91
N TYR A 182 2.66 -0.17 1.99
CA TYR A 182 2.48 0.79 0.89
C TYR A 182 3.50 0.50 -0.23
N PRO A 183 3.07 0.49 -1.50
CA PRO A 183 3.96 0.25 -2.62
C PRO A 183 4.95 1.40 -2.78
N THR A 184 6.21 1.07 -3.05
CA THR A 184 7.20 2.05 -3.51
C THR A 184 6.91 2.38 -4.96
N ILE A 185 6.77 3.68 -5.26
CA ILE A 185 6.58 4.18 -6.61
C ILE A 185 7.96 4.36 -7.28
N PRO A 186 8.10 4.14 -8.60
CA PRO A 186 9.36 4.37 -9.30
C PRO A 186 9.87 5.81 -9.14
N GLU A 187 11.18 5.98 -9.00
CA GLU A 187 11.82 7.30 -8.83
C GLU A 187 11.48 8.24 -9.99
N GLU A 188 11.39 7.73 -11.22
CA GLU A 188 11.06 8.54 -12.39
C GLU A 188 9.65 9.15 -12.30
N VAL A 189 8.72 8.47 -11.62
CA VAL A 189 7.37 8.99 -11.40
C VAL A 189 7.38 10.06 -10.32
N VAL A 190 8.19 9.88 -9.28
CA VAL A 190 8.40 10.90 -8.24
C VAL A 190 9.02 12.16 -8.85
N ASP A 191 10.04 12.01 -9.69
CA ASP A 191 10.70 13.11 -10.41
C ASP A 191 9.70 13.90 -11.29
N ILE A 192 8.78 13.22 -11.97
CA ILE A 192 7.71 13.87 -12.75
C ILE A 192 6.80 14.70 -11.85
N ILE A 193 6.45 14.21 -10.66
CA ILE A 193 5.58 14.92 -9.73
C ILE A 193 6.29 16.15 -9.17
N GLU A 194 7.53 15.98 -8.72
CA GLU A 194 8.31 17.04 -8.07
C GLU A 194 8.72 18.16 -9.02
N ARG A 195 9.12 17.83 -10.26
CA ARG A 195 9.47 18.86 -11.26
C ARG A 195 8.29 19.76 -11.63
N ASN A 196 7.07 19.27 -11.44
CA ASN A 196 5.84 20.01 -11.66
C ASN A 196 5.30 20.68 -10.38
N GLY A 197 6.10 20.73 -9.30
CA GLY A 197 5.79 21.51 -8.10
C GLY A 197 4.81 20.84 -7.13
N LEU A 198 4.61 19.54 -7.24
CA LEU A 198 3.82 18.72 -6.32
C LEU A 198 4.74 17.78 -5.53
N HIS A 199 4.21 17.15 -4.48
CA HIS A 199 4.95 16.19 -3.66
C HIS A 199 4.18 14.88 -3.54
N TYR A 200 4.91 13.76 -3.57
CA TYR A 200 4.36 12.43 -3.32
C TYR A 200 4.88 11.91 -1.98
N GLU A 201 4.06 12.02 -0.93
CA GLU A 201 4.35 11.51 0.42
C GLU A 201 3.75 10.11 0.66
#